data_AF-A0A098F4F9-F1
#
_entry.id   AF-A0A098F4F9-F1
#
_cell.length_a   1.000
_cell.length_b   1.000
_cell.length_c   1.000
_cell.angle_alpha   90.00
_cell.angle_beta   90.00
_cell.angle_gamma   90.00
#
_symmetry.space_group_name_H-M   'P 1'
#
loop_
_entity.id
_entity.type
_entity.pdbx_description
1 polymer ?
#
loop_
_entity_poly.entity_id
_entity_poly.type
_entity_poly.pdbx_seq_one_letter_code
_entity_poly.pdbx_strand_id
1 'polypeptide(L)'
;MSYFIKVNHARFDAAAEAVEAYVDDLNNTMGAAGREVASLTADWQGKDSAKFLEEWLKASEANSTTKKMTKALEQYAKFLRLAASEYREAQSKAVNKANFPF
;
A
#
# COMPACT_ATOMS: atom_id res chain seq x y z
N MET A 1 -4.01 38.16 11.45
CA MET A 1 -4.75 37.04 10.83
C MET A 1 -3.98 35.76 11.08
N SER A 2 -4.49 34.89 11.98
CA SER A 2 -3.93 33.55 12.19
C SER A 2 -4.35 32.66 11.02
N TYR A 3 -3.40 32.20 10.22
CA TYR A 3 -3.65 31.20 9.18
C TYR A 3 -3.93 29.86 9.88
N PHE A 4 -5.20 29.54 10.12
CA PHE A 4 -5.61 28.21 10.54
C PHE A 4 -5.45 27.26 9.35
N ILE A 5 -4.32 26.55 9.29
CA ILE A 5 -4.11 25.47 8.32
C ILE A 5 -5.08 24.34 8.65
N LYS A 6 -6.29 24.38 8.06
CA LYS A 6 -7.30 23.33 8.18
C LYS A 6 -7.04 22.24 7.15
N VAL A 7 -5.98 21.48 7.35
CA VAL A 7 -5.75 20.23 6.62
C VAL A 7 -6.69 19.17 7.15
N ASN A 8 -7.46 18.55 6.25
CA ASN A 8 -8.34 17.43 6.60
C ASN A 8 -7.50 16.16 6.73
N HIS A 9 -6.85 16.00 7.90
CA HIS A 9 -5.95 14.87 8.17
C HIS A 9 -6.65 13.50 8.04
N ALA A 10 -7.98 13.44 8.22
CA ALA A 10 -8.75 12.21 8.06
C ALA A 10 -8.74 11.68 6.61
N ARG A 11 -8.49 12.54 5.61
CA ARG A 11 -8.31 12.10 4.22
C ARG A 11 -6.99 11.33 4.01
N PHE A 12 -5.95 11.64 4.79
CA PHE A 12 -4.71 10.86 4.74
C PHE A 12 -4.90 9.48 5.34
N ASP A 13 -5.62 9.38 6.47
CA ASP A 13 -5.96 8.11 7.09
C ASP A 13 -6.80 7.22 6.14
N ALA A 14 -7.85 7.78 5.53
CA ALA A 14 -8.69 7.07 4.57
C ALA A 14 -7.91 6.64 3.31
N ALA A 15 -7.00 7.48 2.81
CA ALA A 15 -6.16 7.13 1.67
C ALA A 15 -5.16 6.02 2.03
N ALA A 16 -4.56 6.05 3.22
CA ALA A 16 -3.66 4.99 3.69
C ALA A 16 -4.40 3.65 3.82
N GLU A 17 -5.62 3.67 4.36
CA GLU A 17 -6.47 2.49 4.48
C GLU A 17 -6.83 1.90 3.10
N ALA A 18 -7.19 2.73 2.13
CA ALA A 18 -7.47 2.27 0.76
C ALA A 18 -6.23 1.65 0.09
N VAL A 19 -5.04 2.22 0.31
CA VAL A 19 -3.78 1.68 -0.22
C VAL A 19 -3.47 0.32 0.41
N GLU A 20 -3.66 0.17 1.72
CA GLU A 20 -3.43 -1.09 2.43
C GLU A 20 -4.40 -2.18 1.98
N ALA A 21 -5.69 -1.85 1.87
CA ALA A 21 -6.69 -2.79 1.35
C ALA A 21 -6.34 -3.28 -0.07
N TYR A 22 -5.84 -2.39 -0.93
CA TYR A 22 -5.40 -2.76 -2.27
C TYR A 22 -4.14 -3.66 -2.25
N VAL A 23 -3.18 -3.36 -1.38
CA VAL A 23 -1.97 -4.19 -1.20
C VAL A 23 -2.34 -5.60 -0.73
N ASP A 24 -3.26 -5.71 0.21
CA ASP A 24 -3.75 -7.00 0.72
C ASP A 24 -4.47 -7.80 -0.38
N ASP A 25 -5.35 -7.15 -1.13
CA ASP A 25 -6.05 -7.76 -2.27
C ASP A 25 -5.07 -8.26 -3.36
N LEU A 26 -4.08 -7.43 -3.71
CA LEU A 26 -3.05 -7.80 -4.68
C LEU A 26 -2.24 -9.00 -4.21
N ASN A 27 -1.83 -9.03 -2.94
CA ASN A 27 -1.08 -10.15 -2.37
C ASN A 27 -1.91 -11.45 -2.37
N ASN A 28 -3.19 -11.35 -2.00
CA ASN A 28 -4.11 -12.49 -2.02
C ASN A 28 -4.31 -13.02 -3.44
N THR A 29 -4.55 -12.13 -4.41
CA THR A 29 -4.74 -12.48 -5.81
C THR A 29 -3.49 -13.12 -6.41
N MET A 30 -2.32 -12.54 -6.19
CA MET A 30 -1.04 -13.13 -6.62
C MET A 30 -0.78 -14.49 -5.99
N GLY A 31 -1.13 -14.66 -4.71
CA GLY A 31 -1.03 -15.94 -4.01
C GLY A 31 -1.97 -17.00 -4.56
N ALA A 32 -3.21 -16.62 -4.90
CA ALA A 32 -4.18 -17.52 -5.53
C ALA A 32 -3.74 -17.95 -6.93
N ALA A 33 -3.36 -16.98 -7.77
CA ALA A 33 -2.82 -17.26 -9.10
C ALA A 33 -1.58 -18.17 -9.02
N GLY A 34 -0.69 -17.96 -8.05
CA GLY A 34 0.48 -18.82 -7.87
C GLY A 34 0.12 -20.29 -7.59
N ARG A 35 -0.94 -20.54 -6.83
CA ARG A 35 -1.45 -21.91 -6.60
C ARG A 35 -2.06 -22.51 -7.86
N GLU A 36 -2.81 -21.72 -8.62
CA GLU A 36 -3.39 -22.16 -9.90
C GLU A 36 -2.32 -22.48 -10.93
N VAL A 37 -1.27 -21.65 -11.04
CA VAL A 37 -0.12 -21.91 -11.92
C VAL A 37 0.57 -23.21 -11.51
N ALA A 38 0.83 -23.44 -10.22
CA ALA A 38 1.44 -24.67 -9.74
C ALA A 38 0.57 -25.90 -10.08
N SER A 39 -0.75 -25.81 -9.91
CA SER A 39 -1.69 -26.87 -10.31
C SER A 39 -1.66 -27.11 -11.82
N LEU A 40 -1.68 -26.05 -12.62
CA LEU A 40 -1.68 -26.13 -14.07
C LEU A 40 -0.43 -26.83 -14.60
N THR A 41 0.74 -26.55 -14.00
CA THR A 41 2.00 -27.17 -14.42
C THR A 41 2.08 -28.68 -14.16
N ALA A 42 1.21 -29.24 -13.31
CA ALA A 42 1.16 -30.68 -13.08
C ALA A 42 0.59 -31.42 -14.31
N ASP A 43 -0.44 -30.86 -14.93
CA ASP A 43 -1.17 -31.46 -16.04
C ASP A 43 -0.74 -30.92 -17.41
N TRP A 44 -0.28 -29.66 -17.47
CA TRP A 44 0.22 -29.03 -18.69
C TRP A 44 1.74 -29.09 -18.72
N GLN A 45 2.28 -30.00 -19.53
CA GLN A 45 3.72 -30.19 -19.71
C GLN A 45 4.17 -29.74 -21.11
N GLY A 46 5.46 -29.45 -21.26
CA GLY A 46 6.07 -29.04 -22.53
C GLY A 46 6.67 -27.64 -22.49
N LYS A 47 7.21 -27.21 -23.64
CA LYS A 47 7.99 -25.95 -23.74
C LYS A 47 7.16 -24.71 -23.41
N ASP A 48 5.89 -24.69 -23.81
CA ASP A 48 5.00 -23.54 -23.58
C ASP A 48 4.67 -23.38 -22.10
N SER A 49 4.36 -24.49 -21.41
CA SER A 49 4.14 -24.51 -19.96
C SER A 49 5.39 -24.05 -19.20
N ALA A 50 6.57 -24.55 -19.58
CA ALA A 50 7.84 -24.13 -18.97
C ALA A 50 8.10 -22.63 -19.14
N LYS A 51 7.86 -22.08 -20.34
CA LYS A 51 8.00 -20.65 -20.61
C LYS A 51 7.00 -19.81 -19.82
N PHE A 52 5.76 -20.28 -19.71
CA PHE A 52 4.74 -19.62 -18.91
C PHE A 52 5.13 -19.57 -17.43
N LEU A 53 5.59 -20.70 -16.87
CA LEU A 53 6.07 -20.78 -15.49
C LEU A 53 7.26 -19.84 -15.24
N GLU A 54 8.19 -19.76 -16.19
CA GLU A 54 9.34 -18.85 -16.10
C GLU A 54 8.89 -17.38 -16.00
N GLU A 55 7.96 -16.95 -16.84
CA GLU A 55 7.42 -15.58 -16.80
C GLU A 55 6.63 -15.32 -15.51
N TRP A 56 5.87 -16.30 -15.02
CA TRP A 56 5.18 -16.20 -13.74
C TRP A 56 6.15 -16.02 -12.56
N LEU A 57 7.26 -16.77 -12.55
CA LEU A 57 8.29 -16.65 -11.53
C LEU A 57 8.93 -15.26 -11.55
N LYS A 58 9.28 -14.74 -12.73
CA LYS A 58 9.79 -13.36 -12.87
C LYS A 58 8.84 -12.31 -12.31
N ALA A 59 7.53 -12.50 -12.49
CA ALA A 59 6.50 -11.59 -11.99
C ALA A 59 6.21 -11.71 -10.49
N SER A 60 6.50 -12.85 -9.87
CA SER A 60 6.22 -13.15 -8.45
C SER A 60 7.44 -13.09 -7.54
N GLU A 61 8.65 -13.09 -8.11
CA GLU A 61 9.91 -12.96 -7.39
C GLU A 61 9.99 -11.70 -6.53
N ALA A 62 10.81 -11.74 -5.47
CA ALA A 62 10.98 -10.65 -4.52
C ALA A 62 11.42 -9.32 -5.17
N ASN A 63 12.16 -9.39 -6.28
CA ASN A 63 12.66 -8.23 -7.02
C ASN A 63 11.78 -7.83 -8.22
N SER A 64 10.64 -8.51 -8.40
CA SER A 64 9.66 -8.21 -9.44
C SER A 64 9.11 -6.79 -9.31
N THR A 65 8.62 -6.26 -10.41
CA THR A 65 7.89 -4.97 -10.43
C THR A 65 6.71 -5.01 -9.46
N THR A 66 5.99 -6.13 -9.38
CA THR A 66 4.85 -6.33 -8.48
C THR A 66 5.24 -6.16 -7.01
N LYS A 67 6.33 -6.82 -6.58
CA LYS A 67 6.81 -6.72 -5.19
C LYS A 67 7.40 -5.34 -4.87
N LYS A 68 8.10 -4.72 -5.81
CA LYS A 68 8.58 -3.33 -5.67
C LYS A 68 7.41 -2.34 -5.54
N MET A 69 6.36 -2.50 -6.34
CA MET A 69 5.16 -1.67 -6.30
C MET A 69 4.45 -1.82 -4.94
N THR A 70 4.26 -3.05 -4.49
CA THR A 70 3.64 -3.36 -3.19
C THR A 70 4.39 -2.66 -2.05
N LYS A 71 5.71 -2.79 -2.03
CA LYS A 71 6.56 -2.13 -1.02
C LYS A 71 6.49 -0.60 -1.07
N ALA A 72 6.45 -0.02 -2.27
CA ALA A 72 6.31 1.43 -2.44
C ALA A 72 4.96 1.93 -1.93
N LEU A 73 3.88 1.18 -2.17
CA LEU A 73 2.54 1.48 -1.67
C LEU A 73 2.45 1.39 -0.14
N GLU A 74 3.02 0.35 0.46
CA GLU A 74 3.11 0.24 1.93
C GLU A 74 3.88 1.40 2.55
N GLN A 75 4.99 1.82 1.93
CA GLN A 75 5.76 2.98 2.38
C GLN A 75 4.96 4.28 2.24
N TYR A 76 4.20 4.42 1.16
CA TYR A 76 3.33 5.57 0.95
C TYR A 76 2.20 5.62 1.97
N ALA A 77 1.54 4.51 2.29
CA ALA A 77 0.53 4.43 3.34
C ALA A 77 1.09 4.84 4.71
N LYS A 78 2.30 4.37 5.06
CA LYS A 78 3.01 4.79 6.29
C LYS A 78 3.27 6.30 6.31
N PHE A 79 3.70 6.86 5.19
CA PHE A 79 3.92 8.31 5.06
C PHE A 79 2.61 9.10 5.25
N LEU A 80 1.50 8.64 4.66
CA LEU A 80 0.19 9.27 4.83
C LEU A 80 -0.26 9.28 6.29
N ARG A 81 -0.06 8.17 7.01
CA ARG A 81 -0.36 8.10 8.46
C ARG A 81 0.50 9.04 9.29
N LEU A 82 1.81 9.13 8.98
CA LEU A 82 2.69 10.07 9.63
C LEU A 82 2.20 11.52 9.40
N ALA A 83 1.90 11.88 8.16
CA ALA A 83 1.36 13.19 7.82
C ALA A 83 0.05 13.47 8.57
N ALA A 84 -0.86 12.49 8.64
CA ALA A 84 -2.12 12.62 9.39
C ALA A 84 -1.87 12.94 10.87
N SER A 85 -0.93 12.25 11.50
CA SER A 85 -0.54 12.46 12.89
C SER A 85 0.03 13.86 13.13
N GLU A 86 1.00 14.28 12.29
CA GLU A 86 1.65 15.59 12.40
C GLU A 86 0.63 16.73 12.26
N TYR A 87 -0.27 16.66 11.28
CA TYR A 87 -1.32 17.67 11.09
C TYR A 87 -2.32 17.69 12.25
N ARG A 88 -2.70 16.53 12.78
CA ARG A 88 -3.60 16.41 13.93
C ARG A 88 -2.97 17.04 15.19
N GLU A 89 -1.69 16.80 15.42
CA GLU A 89 -0.95 17.37 16.55
C GLU A 89 -0.78 18.89 16.39
N ALA A 90 -0.39 19.36 15.20
CA ALA A 90 -0.24 20.78 14.93
C ALA A 90 -1.56 21.55 15.11
N GLN A 91 -2.68 20.99 14.63
CA GLN A 91 -4.00 21.59 14.82
C GLN A 91 -4.44 21.58 16.28
N SER A 92 -4.18 20.50 17.01
CA SER A 92 -4.49 20.41 18.45
C SER A 92 -3.69 21.44 19.26
N LYS A 93 -2.39 21.60 18.97
CA LYS A 93 -1.54 22.64 19.58
C LYS A 93 -2.03 24.05 19.25
N ALA A 94 -2.45 24.31 18.01
CA ALA A 94 -2.98 25.61 17.61
C ALA A 94 -4.30 25.95 18.34
N VAL A 95 -5.21 24.97 18.48
CA VAL A 95 -6.45 25.13 19.25
C VAL A 95 -6.16 25.39 20.73
N ASN A 96 -5.26 24.61 21.34
CA ASN A 96 -4.89 24.80 22.75
C ASN A 96 -4.26 26.17 23.01
N LYS A 97 -3.40 26.65 22.10
CA LYS A 97 -2.81 28.00 22.18
C LYS A 97 -3.84 29.11 22.00
N ALA A 98 -4.87 28.88 21.18
CA ALA A 98 -5.96 29.84 21.00
C ALA A 98 -6.93 29.87 22.20
N ASN A 99 -7.16 28.73 22.86
CA ASN A 99 -8.05 28.61 24.03
C ASN A 99 -7.39 29.05 25.34
N PHE A 100 -6.06 28.98 25.45
CA PHE A 100 -5.30 29.45 26.61
C PHE A 100 -4.22 30.46 26.20
N PRO A 101 -4.64 31.71 25.89
CA PRO A 101 -3.71 32.80 25.62
C PRO A 101 -3.20 33.32 26.96
N PHE A 102 -2.03 32.86 27.38
CA PHE A 102 -1.21 33.64 28.32
C PHE A 102 -0.46 34.70 27.54
#